data_AF-A0A8J6U1A2-F1
#
_entry.id   AF-A0A8J6U1A2-F1
#
_cell.length_a   1.000
_cell.length_b   1.000
_cell.length_c   1.000
_cell.angle_alpha   90.00
_cell.angle_beta   90.00
_cell.angle_gamma   90.00
#
_symmetry.space_group_name_H-M   'P 1'
#
loop_
_entity.id
_entity.type
_entity.pdbx_description
1 polymer ?
#
loop_
_entity_poly.entity_id
_entity_poly.type
_entity_poly.pdbx_seq_one_letter_code
_entity_poly.pdbx_strand_id
1 'polypeptide(L)'
;MPYGHIKQYRDLVKEAQKKRIQVTKEQQKEIRRIYAELVDDLSSRLSRHSDKTLTYRWLKDYAKELKRESKGVYQTVRNLTEKNMLETANAVTDAERSFWGGIMPELSERFSDVFSSIPKEAVDELLSGGIYQDFTGLSERIWNYRKKFDRDIQYIINQGIIAKKSAYDLAKDLEIYLDPKAKKPFDWSRVYPGVRKSVDYNAQRLARTAVTHAYQMSFQRSTKDNPFIEKYKWLSSNGGRTCELCRQRDGRLFEKDELPLDHPNGMCTVAAVIPKSYEEIAGELADWVNNGENMSISQWVGANLESDTALDKIRRKAKGKLYGEKLISYQELPKSIKDQYENGLKRANEHCRRVLEHFAEKVDYAVDGNKKSSYNKAKNRICINPNTDISTIAHELFHKADQGIAEKYHFYEALQEDYVDLLRRADDDVLRYITQHFPGVLTYDITGEACISEKYRGISDILDGVTNKSVSLGFGHQQSYWNSNKMNLPREAWAQFGRILYINDPQVIEMMKDLFPKFTLQAVKALKGLAK
;
A
#
# COMPACT_ATOMS: atom_id res chain seq x y z
N MET A 1 -8.90 19.28 13.95
CA MET A 1 -8.77 17.90 13.45
C MET A 1 -7.31 17.69 13.05
N PRO A 2 -6.64 16.60 13.45
CA PRO A 2 -5.19 16.46 13.25
C PRO A 2 -4.76 16.27 11.79
N TYR A 3 -5.71 16.07 10.89
CA TYR A 3 -5.47 15.95 9.46
C TYR A 3 -6.32 17.01 8.76
N GLY A 4 -5.69 17.86 7.93
CA GLY A 4 -6.40 18.86 7.10
C GLY A 4 -7.48 18.18 6.25
N HIS A 5 -8.41 18.94 5.65
CA HIS A 5 -9.56 18.41 4.89
C HIS A 5 -9.17 17.30 3.88
N ILE A 6 -9.13 16.04 4.34
CA ILE A 6 -8.96 14.87 3.48
C ILE A 6 -10.24 14.83 2.64
N LYS A 7 -10.09 14.89 1.31
CA LYS A 7 -11.24 14.75 0.42
C LYS A 7 -11.91 13.41 0.72
N GLN A 8 -13.24 13.42 0.80
CA GLN A 8 -13.97 12.18 0.99
C GLN A 8 -13.69 11.24 -0.19
N TYR A 9 -13.52 9.93 0.07
CA TYR A 9 -13.29 8.93 -0.97
C TYR A 9 -14.27 9.07 -2.14
N ARG A 10 -15.55 9.30 -1.80
CA ARG A 10 -16.64 9.49 -2.77
C ARG A 10 -16.44 10.70 -3.69
N ASP A 11 -15.79 11.76 -3.22
CA ASP A 11 -15.53 12.94 -4.05
C ASP A 11 -14.44 12.67 -5.08
N LEU A 12 -13.39 11.95 -4.68
CA LEU A 12 -12.32 11.51 -5.60
C LEU A 12 -12.88 10.56 -6.67
N VAL A 13 -13.75 9.62 -6.29
CA VAL A 13 -14.45 8.74 -7.26
C VAL A 13 -15.32 9.54 -8.23
N LYS A 14 -16.05 10.56 -7.75
CA LYS A 14 -16.84 11.45 -8.61
C LYS A 14 -15.96 12.27 -9.56
N GLU A 15 -14.80 12.74 -9.11
CA GLU A 15 -13.83 13.47 -9.94
C GLU A 15 -13.29 12.57 -11.06
N ALA A 16 -12.87 11.34 -10.73
CA ALA A 16 -12.42 10.35 -11.70
C ALA A 16 -13.53 10.02 -12.72
N GLN A 17 -14.78 9.84 -12.26
CA GLN A 17 -15.93 9.61 -13.13
C GLN A 17 -16.19 10.79 -14.07
N LYS A 18 -16.14 12.03 -13.57
CA LYS A 18 -16.28 13.25 -14.39
C LYS A 18 -15.20 13.32 -15.47
N LYS A 19 -13.94 12.99 -15.12
CA LYS A 19 -12.83 12.95 -16.07
C LYS A 19 -13.07 11.91 -17.16
N ARG A 20 -13.52 10.70 -16.82
CA ARG A 20 -13.90 9.66 -17.80
C ARG A 20 -14.99 10.13 -18.77
N ILE A 21 -16.02 10.80 -18.25
CA ILE A 21 -17.11 11.35 -19.08
C ILE A 21 -16.58 12.43 -20.04
N GLN A 22 -15.67 13.29 -19.57
CA GLN A 22 -15.06 14.33 -20.40
C GLN A 22 -14.22 13.73 -21.52
N VAL A 23 -13.32 12.79 -21.18
CA VAL A 23 -12.48 12.06 -22.15
C VAL A 23 -13.34 11.37 -23.21
N THR A 24 -14.44 10.74 -22.79
CA THR A 24 -15.38 10.07 -23.70
C THR A 24 -16.04 11.06 -24.68
N LYS A 25 -16.42 12.26 -24.21
CA LYS A 25 -17.01 13.30 -25.06
C LYS A 25 -16.00 13.85 -26.08
N GLU A 26 -14.76 14.07 -25.65
CA GLU A 26 -13.67 14.53 -26.53
C GLU A 26 -13.32 13.48 -27.58
N GLN A 27 -13.16 12.23 -27.17
CA GLN A 27 -12.97 11.08 -28.05
C GLN A 27 -14.03 11.02 -29.15
N GLN A 28 -15.30 11.22 -28.79
CA GLN A 28 -16.39 11.19 -29.77
C GLN A 28 -16.25 12.31 -30.81
N LYS A 29 -15.84 13.52 -30.41
CA LYS A 29 -15.62 14.64 -31.32
C LYS A 29 -14.45 14.35 -32.27
N GLU A 30 -13.37 13.82 -31.74
CA GLU A 30 -12.17 13.50 -32.52
C GLU A 30 -12.40 12.37 -33.52
N ILE A 31 -13.04 11.27 -33.11
CA ILE A 31 -13.42 10.18 -34.04
C ILE A 31 -14.29 10.73 -35.17
N ARG A 32 -15.30 11.56 -34.85
CA ARG A 32 -16.12 12.18 -35.89
C ARG A 32 -15.32 13.06 -36.84
N ARG A 33 -14.34 13.81 -36.33
CA ARG A 33 -13.46 14.67 -37.15
C ARG A 33 -12.65 13.83 -38.14
N ILE A 34 -12.11 12.69 -37.71
CA ILE A 34 -11.35 11.78 -38.59
C ILE A 34 -12.20 11.33 -39.79
N TYR A 35 -13.49 11.03 -39.58
CA TYR A 35 -14.38 10.67 -40.69
C TYR A 35 -14.81 11.87 -41.53
N ALA A 36 -14.99 13.05 -40.92
CA ALA A 36 -15.30 14.28 -41.65
C ALA A 36 -14.18 14.68 -42.62
N GLU A 37 -12.92 14.49 -42.23
CA GLU A 37 -11.75 14.73 -43.11
C GLU A 37 -11.80 13.87 -44.39
N LEU A 38 -12.33 12.64 -44.31
CA LEU A 38 -12.54 11.78 -45.50
C LEU A 38 -13.64 12.33 -46.42
N VAL A 39 -14.67 12.94 -45.84
CA VAL A 39 -15.75 13.59 -46.61
C VAL A 39 -15.21 14.82 -47.31
N ASP A 40 -14.45 15.67 -46.60
CA ASP A 40 -13.90 16.90 -47.16
C ASP A 40 -12.95 16.60 -48.34
N ASP A 41 -12.13 15.54 -48.25
CA ASP A 41 -11.31 15.05 -49.37
C ASP A 41 -12.18 14.61 -50.56
N LEU A 42 -13.19 13.77 -50.32
CA LEU A 42 -14.09 13.31 -51.37
C LEU A 42 -14.82 14.49 -52.05
N SER A 43 -15.45 15.37 -51.26
CA SER A 43 -16.17 16.54 -51.75
C SER A 43 -15.27 17.45 -52.58
N SER A 44 -14.04 17.70 -52.11
CA SER A 44 -13.05 18.50 -52.82
C SER A 44 -12.69 17.91 -54.18
N ARG A 45 -12.52 16.58 -54.25
CA ARG A 45 -12.23 15.89 -55.51
C ARG A 45 -13.45 15.86 -56.44
N LEU A 46 -14.64 15.62 -55.92
CA LEU A 46 -15.89 15.63 -56.68
C LEU A 46 -16.23 16.99 -57.27
N SER A 47 -15.84 18.09 -56.61
CA SER A 47 -16.05 19.45 -57.13
C SER A 47 -15.42 19.72 -58.50
N ARG A 48 -14.43 18.90 -58.89
CA ARG A 48 -13.72 18.97 -60.17
C ARG A 48 -14.41 18.20 -61.30
N HIS A 49 -15.51 17.52 -61.00
CA HIS A 49 -16.23 16.67 -61.93
C HIS A 49 -17.71 17.07 -62.01
N SER A 50 -18.30 16.94 -63.20
CA SER A 50 -19.73 17.09 -63.42
C SER A 50 -20.37 15.72 -63.62
N ASP A 51 -21.70 15.70 -63.67
CA ASP A 51 -22.53 14.55 -64.07
C ASP A 51 -22.04 13.87 -65.36
N LYS A 52 -21.49 14.65 -66.30
CA LYS A 52 -20.98 14.18 -67.61
C LYS A 52 -19.53 13.72 -67.59
N THR A 53 -18.71 14.16 -66.63
CA THR A 53 -17.26 13.87 -66.61
C THR A 53 -16.87 12.82 -65.57
N LEU A 54 -17.73 12.54 -64.59
CA LEU A 54 -17.46 11.51 -63.59
C LEU A 54 -17.74 10.11 -64.15
N THR A 55 -16.81 9.17 -63.94
CA THR A 55 -16.92 7.80 -64.47
C THR A 55 -16.92 6.75 -63.35
N TYR A 56 -17.50 5.58 -63.61
CA TYR A 56 -17.38 4.45 -62.67
C TYR A 56 -15.94 4.01 -62.43
N ARG A 57 -15.05 4.21 -63.42
CA ARG A 57 -13.62 3.92 -63.26
C ARG A 57 -13.02 4.82 -62.18
N TRP A 58 -13.30 6.12 -62.24
CA TRP A 58 -12.86 7.06 -61.21
C TRP A 58 -13.34 6.64 -59.82
N LEU A 59 -14.61 6.26 -59.66
CA LEU A 59 -15.15 5.80 -58.37
C LEU A 59 -14.46 4.54 -57.85
N LYS A 60 -14.19 3.57 -58.74
CA LYS A 60 -13.47 2.34 -58.38
C LYS A 60 -12.03 2.65 -57.96
N ASP A 61 -11.37 3.60 -58.60
CA ASP A 61 -10.01 4.01 -58.27
C ASP A 61 -9.97 4.78 -56.94
N TYR A 62 -10.91 5.72 -56.71
CA TYR A 62 -11.09 6.39 -55.42
C TYR A 62 -11.36 5.39 -54.29
N ALA A 63 -12.21 4.39 -54.52
CA ALA A 63 -12.50 3.36 -53.51
C ALA A 63 -11.29 2.51 -53.13
N LYS A 64 -10.38 2.24 -54.08
CA LYS A 64 -9.11 1.55 -53.80
C LYS A 64 -8.18 2.43 -52.98
N GLU A 65 -8.12 3.72 -53.29
CA GLU A 65 -7.35 4.70 -52.54
C GLU A 65 -7.87 4.84 -51.11
N LEU A 66 -9.17 5.05 -50.94
CA LEU A 66 -9.82 5.14 -49.63
C LEU A 66 -9.61 3.87 -48.79
N LYS A 67 -9.61 2.69 -49.41
CA LYS A 67 -9.27 1.42 -48.75
C LYS A 67 -7.80 1.36 -48.28
N ARG A 68 -6.88 2.01 -49.00
CA ARG A 68 -5.48 2.13 -48.59
C ARG A 68 -5.36 3.10 -47.41
N GLU A 69 -6.06 4.23 -47.47
CA GLU A 69 -6.09 5.27 -46.43
C GLU A 69 -6.81 4.82 -45.16
N SER A 70 -7.81 3.92 -45.27
CA SER A 70 -8.56 3.39 -44.13
C SER A 70 -7.65 2.74 -43.08
N LYS A 71 -6.49 2.22 -43.48
CA LYS A 71 -5.48 1.71 -42.54
C LYS A 71 -4.98 2.81 -41.60
N GLY A 72 -4.66 4.00 -42.12
CA GLY A 72 -4.21 5.15 -41.34
C GLY A 72 -5.30 5.67 -40.41
N VAL A 73 -6.53 5.82 -40.93
CA VAL A 73 -7.71 6.22 -40.16
C VAL A 73 -7.93 5.34 -38.93
N TYR A 74 -7.95 4.02 -39.13
CA TYR A 74 -8.18 3.08 -38.03
C TYR A 74 -6.98 2.95 -37.09
N GLN A 75 -5.76 3.22 -37.56
CA GLN A 75 -4.59 3.37 -36.69
C GLN A 75 -4.72 4.61 -35.79
N THR A 76 -5.19 5.74 -36.32
CA THR A 76 -5.46 6.95 -35.52
C THR A 76 -6.55 6.69 -34.49
N VAL A 77 -7.64 6.02 -34.87
CA VAL A 77 -8.71 5.62 -33.93
C VAL A 77 -8.18 4.71 -32.83
N ARG A 78 -7.30 3.75 -33.17
CA ARG A 78 -6.64 2.88 -32.18
C ARG A 78 -5.81 3.69 -31.19
N ASN A 79 -4.88 4.49 -31.69
CA ASN A 79 -3.96 5.27 -30.85
C ASN A 79 -4.72 6.24 -29.93
N LEU A 80 -5.77 6.89 -30.45
CA LEU A 80 -6.66 7.73 -29.66
C LEU A 80 -7.39 6.93 -28.57
N THR A 81 -7.90 5.75 -28.90
CA THR A 81 -8.61 4.92 -27.93
C THR A 81 -7.67 4.46 -26.82
N GLU A 82 -6.47 3.99 -27.16
CA GLU A 82 -5.43 3.57 -26.22
C GLU A 82 -5.00 4.70 -25.29
N LYS A 83 -4.72 5.90 -25.84
CA LYS A 83 -4.42 7.10 -25.05
C LYS A 83 -5.53 7.41 -24.05
N ASN A 84 -6.79 7.41 -24.50
CA ASN A 84 -7.92 7.77 -23.66
C ASN A 84 -8.20 6.72 -22.57
N MET A 85 -7.96 5.43 -22.88
CA MET A 85 -8.00 4.38 -21.87
C MET A 85 -6.98 4.66 -20.76
N LEU A 86 -5.72 4.92 -21.14
CA LEU A 86 -4.65 5.26 -20.19
C LEU A 86 -5.01 6.49 -19.35
N GLU A 87 -5.55 7.55 -19.97
CA GLU A 87 -5.95 8.75 -19.25
C GLU A 87 -7.02 8.46 -18.18
N THR A 88 -8.00 7.62 -18.49
CA THR A 88 -9.05 7.25 -17.53
C THR A 88 -8.62 6.23 -16.48
N ALA A 89 -7.71 5.33 -16.85
CA ALA A 89 -7.07 4.41 -15.93
C ALA A 89 -6.26 5.17 -14.88
N ASN A 90 -5.43 6.12 -15.32
CA ASN A 90 -4.66 7.01 -14.44
C ASN A 90 -5.57 7.82 -13.51
N ALA A 91 -6.68 8.38 -14.01
CA ALA A 91 -7.59 9.17 -13.18
C ALA A 91 -8.16 8.39 -11.98
N VAL A 92 -8.37 7.07 -12.13
CA VAL A 92 -8.85 6.20 -11.05
C VAL A 92 -7.74 5.84 -10.08
N THR A 93 -6.57 5.45 -10.59
CA THR A 93 -5.43 5.10 -9.73
C THR A 93 -4.90 6.31 -8.96
N ASP A 94 -4.98 7.50 -9.55
CA ASP A 94 -4.64 8.76 -8.89
C ASP A 94 -5.63 9.10 -7.77
N ALA A 95 -6.91 8.74 -7.90
CA ALA A 95 -7.88 8.88 -6.83
C ALA A 95 -7.52 7.99 -5.62
N GLU A 96 -7.15 6.73 -5.87
CA GLU A 96 -6.66 5.83 -4.81
C GLU A 96 -5.36 6.35 -4.18
N ARG A 97 -4.36 6.69 -5.01
CA ARG A 97 -3.08 7.25 -4.54
C ARG A 97 -3.29 8.47 -3.65
N SER A 98 -4.14 9.40 -4.10
CA SER A 98 -4.43 10.65 -3.38
C SER A 98 -5.17 10.40 -2.07
N PHE A 99 -6.09 9.43 -2.06
CA PHE A 99 -6.83 9.04 -0.86
C PHE A 99 -5.90 8.44 0.20
N TRP A 100 -5.21 7.35 -0.13
CA TRP A 100 -4.35 6.62 0.82
C TRP A 100 -3.12 7.45 1.23
N GLY A 101 -2.54 8.20 0.30
CA GLY A 101 -1.46 9.15 0.60
C GLY A 101 -1.91 10.35 1.45
N GLY A 102 -3.19 10.72 1.42
CA GLY A 102 -3.77 11.72 2.31
C GLY A 102 -3.98 11.21 3.74
N ILE A 103 -4.24 9.90 3.91
CA ILE A 103 -4.39 9.26 5.22
C ILE A 103 -3.03 9.06 5.91
N MET A 104 -2.03 8.57 5.17
CA MET A 104 -0.68 8.33 5.69
C MET A 104 0.37 8.98 4.77
N PRO A 105 0.61 10.30 4.90
CA PRO A 105 1.54 11.06 4.06
C PRO A 105 2.96 10.48 4.00
N GLU A 106 3.41 9.85 5.08
CA GLU A 106 4.70 9.19 5.22
C GLU A 106 4.90 8.05 4.20
N LEU A 107 3.79 7.43 3.78
CA LEU A 107 3.72 6.35 2.78
C LEU A 107 3.33 6.85 1.38
N SER A 108 3.13 8.15 1.15
CA SER A 108 2.63 8.66 -0.15
C SER A 108 3.51 8.29 -1.36
N GLU A 109 4.83 8.32 -1.20
CA GLU A 109 5.80 7.85 -2.20
C GLU A 109 5.56 6.37 -2.49
N ARG A 110 5.34 5.56 -1.45
CA ARG A 110 5.12 4.14 -1.60
C ARG A 110 3.79 3.81 -2.28
N PHE A 111 2.72 4.51 -1.93
CA PHE A 111 1.44 4.38 -2.63
C PHE A 111 1.57 4.77 -4.11
N SER A 112 2.40 5.76 -4.43
CA SER A 112 2.70 6.08 -5.84
C SER A 112 3.29 4.88 -6.58
N ASP A 113 4.23 4.16 -5.97
CA ASP A 113 4.85 2.98 -6.57
C ASP A 113 3.85 1.83 -6.75
N VAL A 114 3.06 1.54 -5.70
CA VAL A 114 2.05 0.47 -5.70
C VAL A 114 1.07 0.63 -6.86
N PHE A 115 0.65 1.87 -7.14
CA PHE A 115 -0.34 2.15 -8.18
C PHE A 115 0.26 2.44 -9.57
N SER A 116 1.59 2.56 -9.70
CA SER A 116 2.24 3.10 -10.90
C SER A 116 2.07 2.25 -12.16
N SER A 117 2.08 0.92 -12.04
CA SER A 117 2.02 0.01 -13.19
C SER A 117 0.59 -0.34 -13.61
N ILE A 118 -0.37 -0.21 -12.68
CA ILE A 118 -1.76 -0.63 -12.85
C ILE A 118 -2.45 -0.03 -14.09
N PRO A 119 -2.31 1.27 -14.41
CA PRO A 119 -2.98 1.83 -15.59
C PRO A 119 -2.54 1.17 -16.89
N LYS A 120 -1.23 0.94 -17.03
CA LYS A 120 -0.67 0.34 -18.24
C LYS A 120 -1.04 -1.13 -18.34
N GLU A 121 -0.90 -1.90 -17.26
CA GLU A 121 -1.26 -3.31 -17.22
C GLU A 121 -2.73 -3.54 -17.59
N ALA A 122 -3.65 -2.76 -17.02
CA ALA A 122 -5.07 -2.85 -17.33
C ALA A 122 -5.37 -2.55 -18.81
N VAL A 123 -4.68 -1.57 -19.40
CA VAL A 123 -4.81 -1.23 -20.82
C VAL A 123 -4.24 -2.32 -21.72
N ASP A 124 -3.08 -2.88 -21.39
CA ASP A 124 -2.45 -3.97 -22.15
C ASP A 124 -3.31 -5.25 -22.11
N GLU A 125 -3.93 -5.55 -20.96
CA GLU A 125 -4.89 -6.65 -20.80
C GLU A 125 -6.13 -6.46 -21.70
N LEU A 126 -6.64 -5.23 -21.81
CA LEU A 126 -7.75 -4.86 -22.71
C LEU A 126 -7.38 -4.95 -24.20
N LEU A 127 -6.16 -4.54 -24.55
CA LEU A 127 -5.67 -4.54 -25.93
C LEU A 127 -5.42 -5.96 -26.45
N SER A 128 -4.96 -6.86 -25.57
CA SER A 128 -4.73 -8.27 -25.86
C SER A 128 -6.02 -9.10 -25.86
N GLY A 129 -6.98 -8.77 -25.00
CA GLY A 129 -8.34 -9.35 -25.03
C GLY A 129 -8.59 -10.52 -24.11
N GLY A 130 -7.66 -10.83 -23.20
CA GLY A 130 -7.78 -11.95 -22.25
C GLY A 130 -9.01 -11.88 -21.33
N ILE A 131 -9.63 -10.70 -21.20
CA ILE A 131 -10.83 -10.49 -20.37
C ILE A 131 -12.16 -10.79 -21.07
N TYR A 132 -12.16 -10.93 -22.39
CA TYR A 132 -13.39 -11.13 -23.17
C TYR A 132 -13.60 -12.61 -23.43
N GLN A 133 -14.86 -13.05 -23.40
CA GLN A 133 -15.23 -14.45 -23.64
C GLN A 133 -14.81 -14.97 -25.03
N ASP A 134 -14.71 -14.08 -26.02
CA ASP A 134 -14.26 -14.40 -27.37
C ASP A 134 -12.73 -14.25 -27.55
N PHE A 135 -12.00 -14.00 -26.46
CA PHE A 135 -10.54 -13.73 -26.40
C PHE A 135 -10.07 -12.67 -27.40
N THR A 136 -10.99 -11.84 -27.90
CA THR A 136 -10.71 -10.89 -28.99
C THR A 136 -10.51 -9.51 -28.38
N GLY A 137 -9.25 -9.08 -28.35
CA GLY A 137 -8.86 -7.78 -27.82
C GLY A 137 -9.34 -6.59 -28.65
N LEU A 138 -9.25 -5.40 -28.05
CA LEU A 138 -9.60 -4.15 -28.72
C LEU A 138 -8.86 -3.99 -30.07
N SER A 139 -7.59 -4.41 -30.10
CA SER A 139 -6.73 -4.39 -31.28
C SER A 139 -7.41 -5.03 -32.50
N GLU A 140 -7.88 -6.27 -32.35
CA GLU A 140 -8.48 -7.03 -33.44
C GLU A 140 -9.87 -6.50 -33.79
N ARG A 141 -10.65 -6.03 -32.80
CA ARG A 141 -11.97 -5.43 -33.04
C ARG A 141 -11.89 -4.18 -33.93
N ILE A 142 -10.88 -3.33 -33.72
CA ILE A 142 -10.64 -2.14 -34.57
C ILE A 142 -10.32 -2.57 -36.01
N TRP A 143 -9.46 -3.57 -36.20
CA TRP A 143 -9.14 -4.09 -37.53
C TRP A 143 -10.35 -4.75 -38.22
N ASN A 144 -11.20 -5.44 -37.47
CA ASN A 144 -12.45 -5.99 -38.00
C ASN A 144 -13.44 -4.92 -38.44
N TYR A 145 -13.47 -3.76 -37.77
CA TYR A 145 -14.25 -2.62 -38.23
C TYR A 145 -13.66 -1.96 -39.48
N ARG A 146 -12.33 -1.89 -39.62
CA ARG A 146 -11.70 -1.50 -40.89
C ARG A 146 -12.12 -2.45 -42.01
N LYS A 147 -12.01 -3.77 -41.82
CA LYS A 147 -12.44 -4.78 -42.81
C LYS A 147 -13.92 -4.59 -43.17
N LYS A 148 -14.78 -4.22 -42.21
CA LYS A 148 -16.19 -3.89 -42.49
C LYS A 148 -16.33 -2.59 -43.29
N PHE A 149 -15.62 -1.53 -42.92
CA PHE A 149 -15.63 -0.27 -43.64
C PHE A 149 -15.24 -0.45 -45.11
N ASP A 150 -14.16 -1.18 -45.38
CA ASP A 150 -13.71 -1.50 -46.74
C ASP A 150 -14.76 -2.30 -47.52
N ARG A 151 -15.43 -3.26 -46.86
CA ARG A 151 -16.52 -4.05 -47.48
C ARG A 151 -17.74 -3.21 -47.77
N ASP A 152 -18.14 -2.33 -46.87
CA ASP A 152 -19.32 -1.48 -47.02
C ASP A 152 -19.12 -0.51 -48.21
N ILE A 153 -17.92 0.04 -48.42
CA ILE A 153 -17.59 0.87 -49.61
C ILE A 153 -17.75 0.07 -50.90
N GLN A 154 -17.16 -1.11 -50.98
CA GLN A 154 -17.26 -1.97 -52.17
C GLN A 154 -18.72 -2.39 -52.43
N TYR A 155 -19.46 -2.68 -51.37
CA TYR A 155 -20.87 -3.03 -51.45
C TYR A 155 -21.71 -1.88 -52.01
N ILE A 156 -21.53 -0.66 -51.49
CA ILE A 156 -22.22 0.54 -51.99
C ILE A 156 -21.96 0.73 -53.49
N ILE A 157 -20.70 0.63 -53.93
CA ILE A 157 -20.34 0.79 -55.34
C ILE A 157 -21.02 -0.26 -56.22
N ASN A 158 -20.95 -1.53 -55.82
CA ASN A 158 -21.54 -2.63 -56.60
C ASN A 158 -23.07 -2.53 -56.65
N GLN A 159 -23.73 -2.22 -55.53
CA GLN A 159 -25.18 -2.05 -55.49
C GLN A 159 -25.64 -0.83 -56.29
N GLY A 160 -24.89 0.28 -56.24
CA GLY A 160 -25.20 1.47 -57.05
C GLY A 160 -25.13 1.20 -58.55
N ILE A 161 -24.15 0.40 -58.99
CA ILE A 161 -24.03 -0.06 -60.39
C ILE A 161 -25.21 -0.95 -60.77
N ILE A 162 -25.57 -1.93 -59.93
CA ILE A 162 -26.72 -2.84 -60.15
C ILE A 162 -28.03 -2.04 -60.23
N ALA A 163 -28.18 -1.04 -59.35
CA ALA A 163 -29.31 -0.11 -59.33
C ALA A 163 -29.30 0.92 -60.47
N LYS A 164 -28.33 0.83 -61.40
CA LYS A 164 -28.15 1.71 -62.56
C LYS A 164 -28.05 3.21 -62.21
N LYS A 165 -27.54 3.55 -61.02
CA LYS A 165 -27.29 4.94 -60.62
C LYS A 165 -26.19 5.55 -61.45
N SER A 166 -26.29 6.83 -61.81
CA SER A 166 -25.18 7.52 -62.48
C SER A 166 -23.92 7.50 -61.61
N ALA A 167 -22.73 7.64 -62.20
CA ALA A 167 -21.50 7.76 -61.42
C ALA A 167 -21.58 8.94 -60.44
N TYR A 168 -22.21 10.05 -60.83
CA TYR A 168 -22.41 11.20 -59.96
C TYR A 168 -23.30 10.89 -58.75
N ASP A 169 -24.45 10.24 -58.95
CA ASP A 169 -25.35 9.87 -57.86
C ASP A 169 -24.70 8.87 -56.90
N LEU A 170 -23.93 7.91 -57.45
CA LEU A 170 -23.17 6.95 -56.64
C LEU A 170 -22.07 7.63 -55.82
N ALA A 171 -21.44 8.67 -56.37
CA ALA A 171 -20.47 9.48 -55.63
C ALA A 171 -21.12 10.22 -54.45
N LYS A 172 -22.32 10.75 -54.66
CA LYS A 172 -23.12 11.41 -53.62
C LYS A 172 -23.60 10.42 -52.54
N ASP A 173 -23.96 9.20 -52.92
CA ASP A 173 -24.21 8.15 -51.94
C ASP A 173 -22.96 7.83 -51.10
N LEU A 174 -21.78 7.77 -51.73
CA LEU A 174 -20.53 7.54 -51.01
C LEU A 174 -20.19 8.69 -50.04
N GLU A 175 -20.36 9.94 -50.48
CA GLU A 175 -20.24 11.14 -49.63
C GLU A 175 -21.20 11.08 -48.43
N ILE A 176 -22.46 10.73 -48.68
CA ILE A 176 -23.48 10.52 -47.64
C ILE A 176 -23.05 9.40 -46.68
N TYR A 177 -22.51 8.28 -47.15
CA TYR A 177 -22.07 7.18 -46.30
C TYR A 177 -20.92 7.59 -45.38
N LEU A 178 -19.91 8.27 -45.94
CA LEU A 178 -18.71 8.69 -45.20
C LEU A 178 -19.01 9.77 -44.16
N ASP A 179 -20.03 10.61 -44.36
CA ASP A 179 -20.42 11.62 -43.39
C ASP A 179 -21.16 11.02 -42.18
N PRO A 180 -20.58 11.08 -40.96
CA PRO A 180 -21.23 10.62 -39.74
C PRO A 180 -22.51 11.39 -39.38
N LYS A 181 -22.66 12.63 -39.86
CA LYS A 181 -23.80 13.52 -39.60
C LYS A 181 -24.87 13.46 -40.68
N ALA A 182 -24.54 12.96 -41.88
CA ALA A 182 -25.48 12.93 -42.99
C ALA A 182 -26.72 12.09 -42.66
N LYS A 183 -27.89 12.70 -42.82
CA LYS A 183 -29.17 12.00 -42.79
C LYS A 183 -29.27 11.11 -44.03
N LYS A 184 -29.42 9.81 -43.82
CA LYS A 184 -29.57 8.85 -44.90
C LYS A 184 -30.98 8.97 -45.52
N PRO A 185 -31.11 8.92 -46.86
CA PRO A 185 -32.40 8.87 -47.55
C PRO A 185 -33.30 7.75 -47.03
N PHE A 186 -34.62 7.90 -47.18
CA PHE A 186 -35.61 6.94 -46.67
C PHE A 186 -35.39 5.52 -47.21
N ASP A 187 -34.99 5.39 -48.47
CA ASP A 187 -34.76 4.10 -49.12
C ASP A 187 -33.32 3.60 -49.00
N TRP A 188 -32.46 4.27 -48.23
CA TRP A 188 -31.05 3.89 -48.07
C TRP A 188 -30.88 2.42 -47.67
N SER A 189 -31.66 1.93 -46.70
CA SER A 189 -31.58 0.54 -46.24
C SER A 189 -32.16 -0.47 -47.23
N ARG A 190 -32.99 -0.02 -48.19
CA ARG A 190 -33.48 -0.83 -49.30
C ARG A 190 -32.42 -0.96 -50.40
N VAL A 191 -31.73 0.14 -50.71
CA VAL A 191 -30.67 0.17 -51.74
C VAL A 191 -29.36 -0.46 -51.23
N TYR A 192 -29.03 -0.23 -49.96
CA TYR A 192 -27.80 -0.71 -49.31
C TYR A 192 -28.12 -1.49 -48.02
N PRO A 193 -28.74 -2.68 -48.11
CA PRO A 193 -29.08 -3.46 -46.93
C PRO A 193 -27.82 -3.89 -46.16
N GLY A 194 -27.89 -3.84 -44.82
CA GLY A 194 -26.77 -4.22 -43.93
C GLY A 194 -25.68 -3.15 -43.74
N VAL A 195 -25.71 -2.06 -44.51
CA VAL A 195 -24.84 -0.89 -44.29
C VAL A 195 -25.41 -0.05 -43.14
N ARG A 196 -24.56 0.30 -42.15
CA ARG A 196 -25.00 1.09 -41.00
C ARG A 196 -25.35 2.52 -41.39
N LYS A 197 -26.32 3.10 -40.69
CA LYS A 197 -26.77 4.49 -40.90
C LYS A 197 -25.70 5.54 -40.59
N SER A 198 -24.73 5.21 -39.74
CA SER A 198 -23.60 6.07 -39.37
C SER A 198 -22.33 5.24 -39.39
N VAL A 199 -21.36 5.68 -40.18
CA VAL A 199 -20.14 4.92 -40.49
C VAL A 199 -19.23 4.75 -39.28
N ASP A 200 -19.19 5.75 -38.39
CA ASP A 200 -18.30 5.77 -37.24
C ASP A 200 -18.91 5.16 -35.97
N TYR A 201 -20.19 4.77 -35.99
CA TYR A 201 -20.91 4.26 -34.82
C TYR A 201 -20.20 3.11 -34.12
N ASN A 202 -19.69 2.15 -34.90
CA ASN A 202 -18.99 0.98 -34.36
C ASN A 202 -17.68 1.36 -33.68
N ALA A 203 -16.91 2.25 -34.31
CA ALA A 203 -15.66 2.79 -33.77
C ALA A 203 -15.92 3.56 -32.47
N GLN A 204 -16.90 4.48 -32.47
CA GLN A 204 -17.30 5.21 -31.27
C GLN A 204 -17.78 4.28 -30.15
N ARG A 205 -18.65 3.31 -30.44
CA ARG A 205 -19.18 2.38 -29.42
C ARG A 205 -18.05 1.60 -28.76
N LEU A 206 -17.12 1.08 -29.57
CA LEU A 206 -15.98 0.32 -29.07
C LEU A 206 -15.05 1.20 -28.24
N ALA A 207 -14.73 2.41 -28.73
CA ALA A 207 -13.85 3.33 -28.02
C ALA A 207 -14.42 3.73 -26.64
N ARG A 208 -15.72 4.06 -26.56
CA ARG A 208 -16.41 4.34 -25.29
C ARG A 208 -16.40 3.16 -24.32
N THR A 209 -16.64 1.96 -24.85
CA THR A 209 -16.66 0.74 -24.05
C THR A 209 -15.27 0.43 -23.49
N ALA A 210 -14.23 0.56 -24.33
CA ALA A 210 -12.85 0.34 -23.92
C ALA A 210 -12.40 1.31 -22.83
N VAL A 211 -12.73 2.60 -22.95
CA VAL A 211 -12.47 3.61 -21.91
C VAL A 211 -13.18 3.29 -20.61
N THR A 212 -14.43 2.80 -20.69
CA THR A 212 -15.20 2.39 -19.50
C THR A 212 -14.61 1.16 -18.83
N HIS A 213 -14.20 0.15 -19.61
CA HIS A 213 -13.59 -1.05 -19.07
C HIS A 213 -12.20 -0.76 -18.48
N ALA A 214 -11.40 0.12 -19.11
CA ALA A 214 -10.11 0.55 -18.56
C ALA A 214 -10.29 1.18 -17.18
N TYR A 215 -11.26 2.09 -17.03
CA TYR A 215 -11.63 2.65 -15.73
C TYR A 215 -11.99 1.56 -14.70
N GLN A 216 -12.86 0.61 -15.05
CA GLN A 216 -13.34 -0.41 -14.11
C GLN A 216 -12.25 -1.42 -13.73
N MET A 217 -11.41 -1.80 -14.69
CA MET A 217 -10.29 -2.72 -14.44
C MET A 217 -9.24 -2.05 -13.57
N SER A 218 -8.82 -0.81 -13.89
CA SER A 218 -7.87 -0.08 -13.06
C SER A 218 -8.40 0.12 -11.65
N PHE A 219 -9.70 0.44 -11.49
CA PHE A 219 -10.36 0.49 -10.19
C PHE A 219 -10.22 -0.84 -9.44
N GLN A 220 -10.60 -1.95 -10.06
CA GLN A 220 -10.56 -3.26 -9.40
C GLN A 220 -9.13 -3.65 -9.03
N ARG A 221 -8.17 -3.46 -9.94
CA ARG A 221 -6.75 -3.78 -9.70
C ARG A 221 -6.13 -2.91 -8.60
N SER A 222 -6.48 -1.63 -8.50
CA SER A 222 -5.96 -0.74 -7.45
C SER A 222 -6.61 -0.96 -6.08
N THR A 223 -7.74 -1.67 -6.01
CA THR A 223 -8.52 -1.82 -4.77
C THR A 223 -8.62 -3.26 -4.27
N LYS A 224 -8.36 -4.27 -5.11
CA LYS A 224 -8.55 -5.69 -4.78
C LYS A 224 -7.73 -6.10 -3.54
N ASP A 225 -6.43 -5.81 -3.54
CA ASP A 225 -5.53 -6.25 -2.49
C ASP A 225 -5.56 -5.35 -1.25
N ASN A 226 -6.32 -4.25 -1.29
CA ASN A 226 -6.42 -3.32 -0.18
C ASN A 226 -7.28 -3.91 0.96
N PRO A 227 -6.73 -4.10 2.18
CA PRO A 227 -7.44 -4.75 3.28
C PRO A 227 -8.54 -3.89 3.91
N PHE A 228 -8.57 -2.59 3.64
CA PHE A 228 -9.58 -1.66 4.18
C PHE A 228 -10.84 -1.59 3.31
N ILE A 229 -10.81 -2.20 2.13
CA ILE A 229 -11.94 -2.26 1.21
C ILE A 229 -12.62 -3.61 1.39
N GLU A 230 -13.92 -3.62 1.63
CA GLU A 230 -14.68 -4.86 1.84
C GLU A 230 -15.35 -5.33 0.54
N LYS A 231 -16.13 -4.43 -0.07
CA LYS A 231 -16.94 -4.71 -1.26
C LYS A 231 -16.90 -3.55 -2.23
N TYR A 232 -17.49 -3.75 -3.40
CA TYR A 232 -17.73 -2.68 -4.37
C TYR A 232 -19.21 -2.40 -4.50
N LYS A 233 -19.58 -1.12 -4.52
CA LYS A 233 -20.94 -0.66 -4.77
C LYS A 233 -21.06 -0.18 -6.21
N TRP A 234 -22.02 -0.75 -6.94
CA TRP A 234 -22.35 -0.29 -8.28
C TRP A 234 -23.21 0.96 -8.23
N LEU A 235 -22.86 1.95 -9.04
CA LEU A 235 -23.54 3.24 -9.11
C LEU A 235 -23.96 3.50 -10.55
N SER A 236 -25.24 3.33 -10.82
CA SER A 236 -25.79 3.53 -12.14
C SER A 236 -25.83 5.01 -12.50
N SER A 237 -25.67 5.31 -13.79
CA SER A 237 -25.70 6.72 -14.25
C SER A 237 -27.06 7.40 -14.03
N ASN A 238 -28.14 6.61 -13.86
CA ASN A 238 -29.51 7.06 -13.63
C ASN A 238 -30.01 8.12 -14.62
N GLY A 239 -29.48 8.12 -15.84
CA GLY A 239 -29.97 8.98 -16.93
C GLY A 239 -31.33 8.52 -17.47
N GLY A 240 -32.01 9.38 -18.23
CA GLY A 240 -33.34 9.11 -18.80
C GLY A 240 -33.44 7.92 -19.78
N ARG A 241 -32.31 7.26 -20.09
CA ARG A 241 -32.24 6.05 -20.92
C ARG A 241 -31.57 4.87 -20.21
N THR A 242 -31.52 4.89 -18.88
CA THR A 242 -30.95 3.78 -18.08
C THR A 242 -31.68 2.48 -18.41
N CYS A 243 -30.93 1.45 -18.80
CA CYS A 243 -31.49 0.13 -19.12
C CYS A 243 -31.86 -0.64 -17.85
N GLU A 244 -32.63 -1.71 -18.02
CA GLU A 244 -33.11 -2.52 -16.90
C GLU A 244 -31.96 -3.18 -16.10
N LEU A 245 -30.93 -3.66 -16.81
CA LEU A 245 -29.74 -4.23 -16.18
C LEU A 245 -29.04 -3.21 -15.25
N CYS A 246 -28.89 -1.96 -15.69
CA CYS A 246 -28.30 -0.91 -14.86
C CYS A 246 -29.20 -0.58 -13.65
N ARG A 247 -30.52 -0.54 -13.83
CA ARG A 247 -31.45 -0.33 -12.69
C ARG A 247 -31.33 -1.44 -11.65
N GLN A 248 -31.27 -2.69 -12.09
CA GLN A 248 -31.12 -3.86 -11.21
C GLN A 248 -29.78 -3.88 -10.47
N ARG A 249 -28.73 -3.32 -11.05
CA ARG A 249 -27.40 -3.23 -10.42
C ARG A 249 -27.26 -2.01 -9.51
N ASP A 250 -28.12 -1.00 -9.63
CA ASP A 250 -27.92 0.25 -8.89
C ASP A 250 -27.93 0.01 -7.37
N GLY A 251 -26.87 0.44 -6.71
CA GLY A 251 -26.67 0.25 -5.27
C GLY A 251 -26.29 -1.17 -4.84
N ARG A 252 -26.27 -2.16 -5.74
CA ARG A 252 -25.87 -3.54 -5.42
C ARG A 252 -24.41 -3.61 -5.01
N LEU A 253 -24.13 -4.46 -4.03
CA LEU A 253 -22.78 -4.79 -3.57
C LEU A 253 -22.25 -6.01 -4.32
N PHE A 254 -20.98 -5.97 -4.68
CA PHE A 254 -20.26 -7.04 -5.35
C PHE A 254 -19.02 -7.40 -4.52
N GLU A 255 -18.72 -8.69 -4.45
CA GLU A 255 -17.43 -9.17 -3.96
C GLU A 255 -16.30 -8.70 -4.89
N LYS A 256 -15.09 -8.57 -4.35
CA LYS A 256 -13.96 -7.96 -5.08
C LYS A 256 -13.61 -8.69 -6.38
N ASP A 257 -13.83 -10.00 -6.44
CA ASP A 257 -13.56 -10.85 -7.61
C ASP A 257 -14.77 -11.07 -8.52
N GLU A 258 -15.93 -10.56 -8.14
CA GLU A 258 -17.20 -10.79 -8.85
C GLU A 258 -17.76 -9.52 -9.50
N LEU A 259 -16.96 -8.44 -9.58
CA LEU A 259 -17.37 -7.18 -10.18
C LEU A 259 -17.55 -7.34 -11.70
N PRO A 260 -18.77 -7.21 -12.25
CA PRO A 260 -18.99 -7.33 -13.69
C PRO A 260 -18.50 -6.07 -14.41
N LEU A 261 -18.03 -6.23 -15.65
CA LEU A 261 -17.83 -5.09 -16.55
C LEU A 261 -19.18 -4.48 -16.99
N ASP A 262 -19.15 -3.19 -17.34
CA ASP A 262 -20.32 -2.51 -17.88
C ASP A 262 -20.65 -3.02 -19.29
N HIS A 263 -21.89 -2.79 -19.72
CA HIS A 263 -22.32 -3.17 -21.07
C HIS A 263 -21.81 -2.15 -22.12
N PRO A 264 -21.84 -2.45 -23.43
CA PRO A 264 -21.48 -1.48 -24.46
C PRO A 264 -22.29 -0.18 -24.35
N ASN A 265 -21.60 0.97 -24.45
CA ASN A 265 -22.14 2.32 -24.17
C ASN A 265 -22.63 2.55 -22.73
N GLY A 266 -22.30 1.67 -21.79
CA GLY A 266 -22.56 1.87 -20.38
C GLY A 266 -21.87 3.13 -19.84
N MET A 267 -22.50 3.76 -18.85
CA MET A 267 -22.00 4.98 -18.22
C MET A 267 -21.96 4.83 -16.69
N CYS A 268 -22.12 3.61 -16.18
CA CYS A 268 -22.13 3.35 -14.74
C CYS A 268 -20.73 3.52 -14.15
N THR A 269 -20.65 3.72 -12.85
CA THR A 269 -19.40 3.75 -12.11
C THR A 269 -19.48 2.78 -10.93
N VAL A 270 -18.35 2.59 -10.28
CA VAL A 270 -18.18 1.71 -9.13
C VAL A 270 -17.43 2.47 -8.04
N ALA A 271 -17.71 2.16 -6.78
CA ALA A 271 -17.05 2.76 -5.64
C ALA A 271 -16.71 1.69 -4.61
N ALA A 272 -15.54 1.81 -3.96
CA ALA A 272 -15.19 0.96 -2.84
C ALA A 272 -16.08 1.23 -1.62
N VAL A 273 -16.43 0.17 -0.91
CA VAL A 273 -17.04 0.21 0.41
C VAL A 273 -15.92 0.10 1.44
N ILE A 274 -15.67 1.22 2.12
CA ILE A 274 -14.67 1.35 3.18
C ILE A 274 -15.45 1.53 4.48
N PRO A 275 -15.58 0.47 5.32
CA PRO A 275 -16.41 0.53 6.53
C PRO A 275 -15.74 1.30 7.67
N LYS A 276 -14.40 1.29 7.73
CA LYS A 276 -13.62 1.95 8.78
C LYS A 276 -13.53 3.46 8.58
N SER A 277 -13.45 4.20 9.68
CA SER A 277 -13.18 5.63 9.68
C SER A 277 -11.74 5.94 9.26
N TYR A 278 -11.48 7.21 8.94
CA TYR A 278 -10.14 7.69 8.63
C TYR A 278 -9.15 7.47 9.77
N GLU A 279 -9.59 7.72 11.00
CA GLU A 279 -8.78 7.59 12.20
C GLU A 279 -8.44 6.12 12.49
N GLU A 280 -9.40 5.21 12.29
CA GLU A 280 -9.18 3.77 12.44
C GLU A 280 -8.13 3.26 11.43
N ILE A 281 -8.27 3.67 10.16
CA ILE A 281 -7.32 3.30 9.11
C ILE A 281 -5.92 3.90 9.38
N ALA A 282 -5.86 5.18 9.77
CA ALA A 282 -4.59 5.84 10.09
C ALA A 282 -3.90 5.16 11.29
N GLY A 283 -4.67 4.77 12.31
CA GLY A 283 -4.17 4.01 13.46
C GLY A 283 -3.57 2.67 13.04
N GLU A 284 -4.30 1.87 12.25
CA GLU A 284 -3.81 0.57 11.79
C GLU A 284 -2.58 0.67 10.88
N LEU A 285 -2.52 1.69 10.01
CA LEU A 285 -1.33 1.96 9.20
C LEU A 285 -0.14 2.41 10.06
N ALA A 286 -0.37 3.24 11.08
CA ALA A 286 0.67 3.66 12.00
C ALA A 286 1.19 2.49 12.84
N ASP A 287 0.30 1.62 13.34
CA ASP A 287 0.67 0.42 14.08
C ASP A 287 1.44 -0.57 13.21
N TRP A 288 1.00 -0.77 11.97
CA TRP A 288 1.75 -1.53 10.98
C TRP A 288 3.12 -0.91 10.71
N VAL A 289 3.21 0.42 10.59
CA VAL A 289 4.50 1.13 10.43
C VAL A 289 5.41 0.94 11.64
N ASN A 290 4.86 0.87 12.85
CA ASN A 290 5.65 0.69 14.06
C ASN A 290 6.17 -0.74 14.21
N ASN A 291 5.31 -1.72 13.98
CA ASN A 291 5.54 -3.10 14.39
C ASN A 291 5.75 -4.08 13.23
N GLY A 292 5.31 -3.72 12.02
CA GLY A 292 5.31 -4.62 10.86
C GLY A 292 4.25 -5.72 10.93
N GLU A 293 3.43 -5.73 11.98
CA GLU A 293 2.45 -6.77 12.26
C GLU A 293 1.13 -6.46 11.54
N ASN A 294 1.00 -6.87 10.28
CA ASN A 294 -0.27 -7.08 9.57
C ASN A 294 0.05 -7.64 8.19
N MET A 295 -0.19 -8.94 7.96
CA MET A 295 0.18 -9.58 6.70
C MET A 295 -0.57 -8.98 5.49
N SER A 296 -1.83 -8.58 5.67
CA SER A 296 -2.64 -8.02 4.58
C SER A 296 -2.17 -6.61 4.17
N ILE A 297 -1.79 -5.77 5.13
CA ILE A 297 -1.18 -4.46 4.84
C ILE A 297 0.21 -4.65 4.23
N SER A 298 1.01 -5.59 4.75
CA SER A 298 2.33 -5.90 4.18
C SER A 298 2.23 -6.37 2.73
N GLN A 299 1.26 -7.22 2.39
CA GLN A 299 1.01 -7.66 1.02
C GLN A 299 0.61 -6.51 0.10
N TRP A 300 -0.33 -5.67 0.56
CA TRP A 300 -0.81 -4.53 -0.22
C TRP A 300 0.27 -3.47 -0.44
N VAL A 301 0.89 -2.99 0.64
CA VAL A 301 1.92 -1.94 0.57
C VAL A 301 3.21 -2.49 -0.03
N GLY A 302 3.50 -3.78 0.15
CA GLY A 302 4.66 -4.48 -0.41
C GLY A 302 4.50 -4.94 -1.85
N ALA A 303 3.36 -4.70 -2.51
CA ALA A 303 3.13 -5.09 -3.90
C ALA A 303 4.26 -4.63 -4.83
N ASN A 304 4.77 -5.49 -5.69
CA ASN A 304 5.90 -5.21 -6.60
C ASN A 304 7.27 -5.03 -5.91
N LEU A 305 7.42 -5.36 -4.62
CA LEU A 305 8.73 -5.46 -3.97
C LEU A 305 9.31 -6.87 -4.12
N GLU A 306 10.64 -6.93 -4.22
CA GLU A 306 11.38 -8.19 -4.42
C GLU A 306 11.66 -8.94 -3.11
N SER A 307 11.53 -8.29 -1.94
CA SER A 307 11.82 -8.90 -0.63
C SER A 307 11.21 -8.15 0.55
N ASP A 308 11.03 -8.85 1.67
CA ASP A 308 10.60 -8.28 2.95
C ASP A 308 11.57 -7.23 3.49
N THR A 309 12.88 -7.40 3.23
CA THR A 309 13.91 -6.43 3.59
C THR A 309 13.70 -5.06 2.94
N ALA A 310 13.18 -5.02 1.71
CA ALA A 310 12.83 -3.77 1.04
C ALA A 310 11.64 -3.09 1.73
N LEU A 311 10.64 -3.88 2.13
CA LEU A 311 9.47 -3.40 2.87
C LEU A 311 9.85 -2.83 4.24
N ASP A 312 10.75 -3.50 4.97
CA ASP A 312 11.24 -3.04 6.26
C ASP A 312 11.96 -1.68 6.16
N LYS A 313 12.74 -1.45 5.09
CA LYS A 313 13.37 -0.15 4.83
C LYS A 313 12.35 0.95 4.59
N ILE A 314 11.30 0.67 3.79
CA ILE A 314 10.19 1.60 3.55
C ILE A 314 9.47 1.92 4.85
N ARG A 315 9.15 0.88 5.64
CA ARG A 315 8.51 1.01 6.94
C ARG A 315 9.32 1.91 7.88
N ARG A 316 10.62 1.64 8.02
CA ARG A 316 11.53 2.44 8.84
C ARG A 316 11.63 3.90 8.37
N LYS A 317 11.70 4.13 7.06
CA LYS A 317 11.69 5.50 6.49
C LYS A 317 10.39 6.23 6.83
N ALA A 318 9.25 5.57 6.68
CA ALA A 318 7.93 6.14 7.02
C ALA A 318 7.83 6.44 8.52
N LYS A 319 8.27 5.51 9.37
CA LYS A 319 8.33 5.66 10.82
C LYS A 319 9.24 6.81 11.27
N GLY A 320 10.39 6.98 10.61
CA GLY A 320 11.29 8.10 10.87
C GLY A 320 10.66 9.45 10.52
N LYS A 321 9.92 9.54 9.40
CA LYS A 321 9.14 10.74 9.04
C LYS A 321 8.04 11.01 10.08
N LEU A 322 7.30 9.98 10.49
CA LEU A 322 6.19 10.07 11.45
C LEU A 322 6.64 10.69 12.79
N TYR A 323 7.86 10.36 13.24
CA TYR A 323 8.39 10.81 14.53
C TYR A 323 9.44 11.92 14.43
N GLY A 324 9.77 12.39 13.23
CA GLY A 324 10.81 13.40 13.01
C GLY A 324 12.19 12.96 13.49
N GLU A 325 12.52 11.66 13.38
CA GLU A 325 13.79 11.12 13.84
C GLU A 325 14.42 10.18 12.80
N LYS A 326 15.75 10.16 12.73
CA LYS A 326 16.47 9.23 11.86
C LYS A 326 16.52 7.86 12.52
N LEU A 327 15.85 6.90 11.90
CA LEU A 327 15.85 5.50 12.32
C LEU A 327 16.78 4.65 11.46
N ILE A 328 17.47 3.72 12.10
CA ILE A 328 18.41 2.78 11.48
C ILE A 328 18.13 1.36 11.94
N SER A 329 18.46 0.37 11.11
CA SER A 329 18.45 -1.04 11.50
C SER A 329 19.63 -1.38 12.42
N TYR A 330 19.59 -2.57 13.04
CA TYR A 330 20.72 -3.10 13.79
C TYR A 330 22.01 -3.15 12.94
N GLN A 331 21.88 -3.53 11.67
CA GLN A 331 23.00 -3.64 10.75
C GLN A 331 23.66 -2.28 10.43
N GLU A 332 22.90 -1.20 10.54
CA GLU A 332 23.32 0.18 10.26
C GLU A 332 23.81 0.93 11.51
N LEU A 333 23.84 0.28 12.69
CA LEU A 333 24.39 0.88 13.91
C LEU A 333 25.84 1.34 13.70
N PRO A 334 26.26 2.45 14.32
CA PRO A 334 27.66 2.88 14.30
C PRO A 334 28.58 1.74 14.75
N LYS A 335 29.65 1.50 13.98
CA LYS A 335 30.59 0.39 14.22
C LYS A 335 31.15 0.40 15.64
N SER A 336 31.44 1.57 16.19
CA SER A 336 31.92 1.72 17.58
C SER A 336 30.93 1.19 18.62
N ILE A 337 29.62 1.26 18.37
CA ILE A 337 28.58 0.74 19.26
C ILE A 337 28.37 -0.74 18.96
N LYS A 338 28.18 -1.08 17.69
CA LYS A 338 27.85 -2.45 17.26
C LYS A 338 28.94 -3.45 17.65
N ASP A 339 30.21 -3.14 17.37
CA ASP A 339 31.32 -4.04 17.67
C ASP A 339 31.47 -4.27 19.18
N GLN A 340 31.28 -3.23 20.00
CA GLN A 340 31.32 -3.37 21.47
C GLN A 340 30.17 -4.25 21.97
N TYR A 341 28.98 -4.07 21.40
CA TYR A 341 27.82 -4.87 21.76
C TYR A 341 27.99 -6.34 21.37
N GLU A 342 28.46 -6.61 20.15
CA GLU A 342 28.72 -7.97 19.66
C GLU A 342 29.86 -8.66 20.43
N ASN A 343 30.87 -7.92 20.87
CA ASN A 343 31.91 -8.48 21.74
C ASN A 343 31.35 -8.90 23.11
N GLY A 344 30.39 -8.16 23.67
CA GLY A 344 29.69 -8.60 24.87
C GLY A 344 28.80 -9.83 24.64
N LEU A 345 28.16 -9.95 23.47
CA LEU A 345 27.39 -11.15 23.12
C LEU A 345 28.24 -12.43 23.13
N LYS A 346 29.53 -12.36 22.75
CA LYS A 346 30.43 -13.53 22.76
C LYS A 346 30.65 -14.13 24.15
N ARG A 347 30.59 -13.30 25.21
CA ARG A 347 30.74 -13.73 26.61
C ARG A 347 29.40 -13.96 27.32
N ALA A 348 28.30 -13.54 26.72
CA ALA A 348 26.96 -13.63 27.30
C ALA A 348 26.53 -15.09 27.52
N ASN A 349 25.60 -15.30 28.46
CA ASN A 349 24.91 -16.58 28.60
C ASN A 349 24.28 -17.01 27.27
N GLU A 350 24.38 -18.30 26.93
CA GLU A 350 23.97 -18.84 25.62
C GLU A 350 22.51 -18.53 25.26
N HIS A 351 21.57 -18.70 26.20
CA HIS A 351 20.16 -18.40 25.96
C HIS A 351 19.92 -16.89 25.87
N CYS A 352 20.60 -16.09 26.70
CA CYS A 352 20.55 -14.63 26.65
C CYS A 352 21.01 -14.11 25.28
N ARG A 353 22.16 -14.61 24.80
CA ARG A 353 22.70 -14.27 23.48
C ARG A 353 21.69 -14.51 22.36
N ARG A 354 21.04 -15.68 22.33
CA ARG A 354 20.03 -15.99 21.30
C ARG A 354 18.83 -15.05 21.32
N VAL A 355 18.33 -14.72 22.51
CA VAL A 355 17.21 -13.78 22.68
C VAL A 355 17.62 -12.38 22.21
N LEU A 356 18.81 -11.92 22.61
CA LEU A 356 19.33 -10.62 22.21
C LEU A 356 19.55 -10.51 20.71
N GLU A 357 20.16 -11.51 20.07
CA GLU A 357 20.35 -11.58 18.61
C GLU A 357 19.00 -11.53 17.88
N HIS A 358 18.00 -12.27 18.37
CA HIS A 358 16.67 -12.30 17.78
C HIS A 358 15.95 -10.93 17.85
N PHE A 359 15.95 -10.28 19.01
CA PHE A 359 15.23 -9.03 19.20
C PHE A 359 15.98 -7.82 18.64
N ALA A 360 17.31 -7.90 18.49
CA ALA A 360 18.09 -6.84 17.89
C ALA A 360 17.66 -6.54 16.45
N GLU A 361 17.32 -7.56 15.67
CA GLU A 361 16.84 -7.39 14.28
C GLU A 361 15.36 -6.96 14.20
N LYS A 362 14.60 -7.02 15.30
CA LYS A 362 13.16 -6.75 15.35
C LYS A 362 12.78 -5.37 15.89
N VAL A 363 13.77 -4.51 16.06
CA VAL A 363 13.60 -3.16 16.60
C VAL A 363 14.40 -2.15 15.77
N ASP A 364 13.86 -0.94 15.65
CA ASP A 364 14.60 0.15 15.03
C ASP A 364 15.44 0.89 16.07
N TYR A 365 16.52 1.51 15.64
CA TYR A 365 17.43 2.24 16.51
C TYR A 365 17.50 3.72 16.12
N ALA A 366 17.69 4.56 17.13
CA ALA A 366 18.08 5.96 16.98
C ALA A 366 19.27 6.24 17.89
N VAL A 367 20.30 6.92 17.39
CA VAL A 367 21.48 7.30 18.17
C VAL A 367 21.42 8.79 18.45
N ASP A 368 21.32 9.15 19.74
CA ASP A 368 21.13 10.54 20.19
C ASP A 368 21.81 10.74 21.56
N GLY A 369 22.89 11.51 21.59
CA GLY A 369 23.66 11.81 22.81
C GLY A 369 22.95 12.69 23.83
N ASN A 370 21.85 13.35 23.43
CA ASN A 370 21.09 14.24 24.31
C ASN A 370 19.94 13.52 25.02
N LYS A 371 19.62 12.28 24.64
CA LYS A 371 18.54 11.50 25.23
C LYS A 371 19.11 10.34 26.04
N LYS A 372 18.39 9.90 27.07
CA LYS A 372 18.72 8.65 27.76
C LYS A 372 18.43 7.46 26.84
N SER A 373 19.28 6.44 26.93
CA SER A 373 18.98 5.13 26.31
C SER A 373 17.65 4.62 26.85
N SER A 374 16.77 4.18 25.96
CA SER A 374 15.42 3.75 26.32
C SER A 374 14.74 3.01 25.17
N TYR A 375 14.03 1.94 25.50
CA TYR A 375 13.09 1.28 24.61
C TYR A 375 11.71 1.96 24.69
N ASN A 376 11.16 2.32 23.54
CA ASN A 376 9.80 2.78 23.42
C ASN A 376 8.93 1.68 22.78
N LYS A 377 8.00 1.12 23.56
CA LYS A 377 7.10 0.05 23.12
C LYS A 377 6.17 0.48 21.98
N ALA A 378 5.51 1.64 22.11
CA ALA A 378 4.56 2.13 21.11
C ALA A 378 5.23 2.39 19.76
N LYS A 379 6.43 2.95 19.80
CA LYS A 379 7.24 3.20 18.60
C LYS A 379 8.10 2.01 18.21
N ASN A 380 8.08 0.88 18.91
CA ASN A 380 9.01 -0.24 18.74
C ASN A 380 10.44 0.19 18.33
N ARG A 381 11.09 1.00 19.17
CA ARG A 381 12.39 1.63 18.88
C ARG A 381 13.25 1.72 20.13
N ILE A 382 14.56 1.53 20.00
CA ILE A 382 15.56 1.83 21.04
C ILE A 382 16.26 3.16 20.72
N CYS A 383 16.21 4.11 21.66
CA CYS A 383 17.17 5.21 21.71
C CYS A 383 18.48 4.69 22.30
N ILE A 384 19.62 5.01 21.69
CA ILE A 384 20.94 4.76 22.25
C ILE A 384 21.62 6.09 22.49
N ASN A 385 21.99 6.35 23.74
CA ASN A 385 22.98 7.34 24.07
C ASN A 385 24.38 6.73 23.91
N PRO A 386 25.21 7.22 22.98
CA PRO A 386 26.55 6.67 22.73
C PRO A 386 27.50 6.77 23.93
N ASN A 387 27.18 7.59 24.95
CA ASN A 387 27.98 7.77 26.15
C ASN A 387 27.57 6.84 27.31
N THR A 388 26.55 5.99 27.11
CA THR A 388 26.11 5.02 28.14
C THR A 388 26.82 3.69 27.99
N ASP A 389 26.95 2.95 29.09
CA ASP A 389 27.53 1.61 29.07
C ASP A 389 26.81 0.69 28.08
N ILE A 390 27.58 -0.11 27.34
CA ILE A 390 27.09 -0.90 26.22
C ILE A 390 26.08 -1.97 26.64
N SER A 391 26.12 -2.43 27.90
CA SER A 391 25.14 -3.37 28.43
C SER A 391 23.73 -2.78 28.54
N THR A 392 23.60 -1.45 28.42
CA THR A 392 22.31 -0.78 28.33
C THR A 392 21.54 -1.20 27.07
N ILE A 393 22.20 -1.55 25.96
CA ILE A 393 21.49 -2.08 24.79
C ILE A 393 20.82 -3.42 25.10
N ALA A 394 21.52 -4.31 25.83
CA ALA A 394 20.94 -5.59 26.26
C ALA A 394 19.75 -5.38 27.20
N HIS A 395 19.86 -4.42 28.11
CA HIS A 395 18.79 -4.00 29.00
C HIS A 395 17.54 -3.55 28.23
N GLU A 396 17.68 -2.61 27.29
CA GLU A 396 16.56 -2.11 26.47
C GLU A 396 15.96 -3.21 25.57
N LEU A 397 16.77 -4.14 25.07
CA LEU A 397 16.29 -5.28 24.30
C LEU A 397 15.49 -6.27 25.15
N PHE A 398 15.79 -6.41 26.44
CA PHE A 398 14.95 -7.23 27.31
C PHE A 398 13.62 -6.56 27.65
N HIS A 399 13.53 -5.22 27.68
CA HIS A 399 12.24 -4.54 27.67
C HIS A 399 11.45 -4.83 26.38
N LYS A 400 12.11 -4.89 25.21
CA LYS A 400 11.47 -5.35 23.96
C LYS A 400 11.02 -6.81 24.04
N ALA A 401 11.81 -7.66 24.70
CA ALA A 401 11.50 -9.07 24.88
C ALA A 401 10.34 -9.31 25.87
N ASP A 402 10.05 -8.36 26.77
CA ASP A 402 8.96 -8.44 27.76
C ASP A 402 7.55 -8.30 27.15
N GLN A 403 7.21 -9.20 26.25
CA GLN A 403 5.89 -9.27 25.60
C GLN A 403 4.86 -9.94 26.52
N GLY A 404 4.75 -9.46 27.76
CA GLY A 404 3.92 -10.05 28.82
C GLY A 404 4.61 -11.19 29.59
N ILE A 405 5.92 -11.32 29.47
CA ILE A 405 6.69 -12.38 30.13
C ILE A 405 6.68 -12.20 31.64
N ALA A 406 6.91 -10.96 32.09
CA ALA A 406 6.95 -10.65 33.51
C ALA A 406 5.68 -11.06 34.25
N GLU A 407 4.53 -10.90 33.59
CA GLU A 407 3.22 -11.30 34.11
C GLU A 407 3.02 -12.82 34.01
N LYS A 408 3.28 -13.41 32.84
CA LYS A 408 3.11 -14.86 32.58
C LYS A 408 3.90 -15.75 33.55
N TYR A 409 5.08 -15.30 33.97
CA TYR A 409 5.97 -16.06 34.84
C TYR A 409 5.93 -15.60 36.30
N HIS A 410 4.95 -14.76 36.68
CA HIS A 410 4.72 -14.33 38.07
C HIS A 410 5.97 -13.73 38.74
N PHE A 411 6.68 -12.87 38.01
CA PHE A 411 7.92 -12.27 38.53
C PHE A 411 7.67 -11.35 39.73
N TYR A 412 6.52 -10.67 39.77
CA TYR A 412 6.18 -9.81 40.88
C TYR A 412 6.09 -10.60 42.19
N GLU A 413 5.31 -11.69 42.18
CA GLU A 413 5.12 -12.58 43.32
C GLU A 413 6.46 -13.20 43.75
N ALA A 414 7.25 -13.68 42.80
CA ALA A 414 8.57 -14.25 43.08
C ALA A 414 9.52 -13.23 43.76
N LEU A 415 9.54 -11.98 43.28
CA LEU A 415 10.35 -10.91 43.88
C LEU A 415 9.87 -10.51 45.28
N GLN A 416 8.55 -10.47 45.51
CA GLN A 416 8.00 -10.20 46.84
C GLN A 416 8.35 -11.30 47.83
N GLU A 417 8.24 -12.55 47.42
CA GLU A 417 8.64 -13.69 48.24
C GLU A 417 10.14 -13.73 48.52
N ASP A 418 10.97 -13.41 47.53
CA ASP A 418 12.43 -13.29 47.71
C ASP A 418 12.77 -12.16 48.70
N TYR A 419 12.07 -11.03 48.62
CA TYR A 419 12.28 -9.92 49.54
C TYR A 419 11.93 -10.28 50.99
N VAL A 420 10.80 -10.95 51.23
CA VAL A 420 10.42 -11.44 52.57
C VAL A 420 11.44 -12.43 53.12
N ASP A 421 11.93 -13.35 52.29
CA ASP A 421 12.96 -14.31 52.70
C ASP A 421 14.32 -13.63 52.93
N LEU A 422 14.66 -12.60 52.15
CA LEU A 422 15.85 -11.79 52.36
C LEU A 422 15.78 -11.03 53.70
N LEU A 423 14.67 -10.38 54.02
CA LEU A 423 14.49 -9.70 55.32
C LEU A 423 14.69 -10.66 56.48
N ARG A 424 14.15 -11.88 56.40
CA ARG A 424 14.34 -12.91 57.42
C ARG A 424 15.80 -13.34 57.58
N ARG A 425 16.53 -13.52 56.47
CA ARG A 425 17.95 -13.89 56.49
C ARG A 425 18.86 -12.74 56.93
N ALA A 426 18.47 -11.51 56.61
CA ALA A 426 19.19 -10.29 56.94
C ALA A 426 18.92 -9.79 58.37
N ASP A 427 17.89 -10.35 59.03
CA ASP A 427 17.38 -9.86 60.31
C ASP A 427 17.08 -8.35 60.19
N ASP A 428 16.23 -8.06 59.19
CA ASP A 428 15.76 -6.74 58.72
C ASP A 428 16.84 -5.73 58.25
N ASP A 429 18.13 -6.09 58.32
CA ASP A 429 19.26 -5.23 57.89
C ASP A 429 19.93 -5.76 56.61
N VAL A 430 19.34 -5.41 55.47
CA VAL A 430 19.79 -5.83 54.13
C VAL A 430 21.23 -5.35 53.83
N LEU A 431 21.62 -4.16 54.30
CA LEU A 431 22.97 -3.62 54.06
C LEU A 431 24.03 -4.41 54.83
N ARG A 432 23.74 -4.76 56.09
CA ARG A 432 24.59 -5.65 56.90
C ARG A 432 24.71 -7.02 56.25
N TYR A 433 23.61 -7.58 55.76
CA TYR A 433 23.62 -8.87 55.07
C TYR A 433 24.53 -8.84 53.84
N ILE A 434 24.41 -7.82 52.98
CA ILE A 434 25.26 -7.65 51.80
C ILE A 434 26.73 -7.50 52.21
N THR A 435 27.02 -6.70 53.23
CA THR A 435 28.40 -6.49 53.72
C THR A 435 29.06 -7.80 54.19
N GLN A 436 28.30 -8.67 54.85
CA GLN A 436 28.80 -9.93 55.40
C GLN A 436 28.95 -11.02 54.33
N HIS A 437 27.98 -11.16 53.43
CA HIS A 437 27.93 -12.26 52.45
C HIS A 437 28.64 -11.91 51.13
N PHE A 438 28.76 -10.61 50.82
CA PHE A 438 29.40 -10.10 49.60
C PHE A 438 30.43 -9.01 49.96
N PRO A 439 31.52 -9.37 50.67
CA PRO A 439 32.49 -8.39 51.17
C PRO A 439 33.15 -7.63 50.01
N GLY A 440 33.29 -6.31 50.20
CA GLY A 440 33.90 -5.40 49.21
C GLY A 440 32.98 -4.98 48.06
N VAL A 441 31.71 -5.39 48.08
CA VAL A 441 30.72 -4.96 47.08
C VAL A 441 30.22 -3.54 47.34
N LEU A 442 29.95 -3.20 48.60
CA LEU A 442 29.51 -1.86 49.00
C LEU A 442 30.69 -0.91 49.17
N THR A 443 30.50 0.30 48.65
CA THR A 443 31.32 1.48 48.92
C THR A 443 30.46 2.56 49.56
N TYR A 444 31.06 3.63 50.05
CA TYR A 444 30.31 4.75 50.62
C TYR A 444 30.72 6.04 49.92
N ASP A 445 29.74 6.87 49.59
CA ASP A 445 30.01 8.17 48.99
C ASP A 445 30.43 9.22 50.04
N ILE A 446 30.66 10.45 49.59
CA ILE A 446 31.08 11.56 50.48
C ILE A 446 30.04 11.93 51.54
N THR A 447 28.79 11.52 51.37
CA THR A 447 27.69 11.77 52.31
C THR A 447 27.50 10.60 53.29
N GLY A 448 28.21 9.49 53.08
CA GLY A 448 28.09 8.26 53.87
C GLY A 448 26.97 7.35 53.37
N GLU A 449 26.37 7.62 52.22
CA GLU A 449 25.37 6.73 51.61
C GLU A 449 26.06 5.52 50.97
N ALA A 450 25.46 4.34 51.19
CA ALA A 450 25.96 3.10 50.62
C ALA A 450 25.74 3.11 49.10
N CYS A 451 26.78 2.75 48.36
CA CYS A 451 26.83 2.70 46.92
C CYS A 451 27.36 1.34 46.48
N ILE A 452 27.07 0.95 45.24
CA ILE A 452 27.65 -0.23 44.61
C ILE A 452 28.36 0.16 43.31
N SER A 453 29.36 -0.59 42.89
CA SER A 453 30.02 -0.34 41.60
C SER A 453 29.12 -0.65 40.41
N GLU A 454 29.40 -0.05 39.26
CA GLU A 454 28.57 -0.16 38.05
C GLU A 454 28.30 -1.61 37.61
N LYS A 455 29.23 -2.55 37.86
CA LYS A 455 29.01 -3.97 37.54
C LYS A 455 27.81 -4.60 38.28
N TYR A 456 27.39 -4.07 39.42
CA TYR A 456 26.24 -4.53 40.19
C TYR A 456 25.00 -3.64 40.04
N ARG A 457 25.00 -2.69 39.10
CA ARG A 457 23.89 -1.73 38.93
C ARG A 457 22.52 -2.40 38.80
N GLY A 458 22.45 -3.57 38.15
CA GLY A 458 21.19 -4.29 38.01
C GLY A 458 20.67 -4.89 39.31
N ILE A 459 21.57 -5.29 40.22
CA ILE A 459 21.20 -5.75 41.57
C ILE A 459 20.67 -4.57 42.40
N SER A 460 21.37 -3.43 42.32
CA SER A 460 20.97 -2.18 42.97
C SER A 460 19.57 -1.74 42.53
N ASP A 461 19.27 -1.80 41.23
CA ASP A 461 17.94 -1.45 40.69
C ASP A 461 16.82 -2.36 41.21
N ILE A 462 17.06 -3.68 41.26
CA ILE A 462 16.08 -4.64 41.77
C ILE A 462 15.86 -4.42 43.27
N LEU A 463 16.93 -4.23 44.05
CA LEU A 463 16.85 -3.89 45.48
C LEU A 463 16.07 -2.59 45.71
N ASP A 464 16.39 -1.54 44.95
CA ASP A 464 15.70 -0.25 45.00
C ASP A 464 14.19 -0.41 44.79
N GLY A 465 13.80 -1.26 43.84
CA GLY A 465 12.41 -1.54 43.53
C GLY A 465 11.70 -2.42 44.56
N VAL A 466 12.26 -3.56 44.98
CA VAL A 466 11.61 -4.46 45.97
C VAL A 466 11.48 -3.81 47.35
N THR A 467 12.43 -2.92 47.69
CA THR A 467 12.43 -2.19 48.96
C THR A 467 11.71 -0.85 48.89
N ASN A 468 11.16 -0.48 47.72
CA ASN A 468 10.48 0.79 47.50
C ASN A 468 11.32 2.00 47.94
N LYS A 469 12.59 2.02 47.51
CA LYS A 469 13.68 2.97 47.83
C LYS A 469 14.25 2.91 49.25
N SER A 470 13.81 2.00 50.13
CA SER A 470 14.41 1.94 51.48
C SER A 470 15.87 1.48 51.45
N VAL A 471 16.28 0.73 50.42
CA VAL A 471 17.67 0.40 50.11
C VAL A 471 18.00 0.95 48.72
N SER A 472 18.74 2.05 48.67
CA SER A 472 19.20 2.70 47.44
C SER A 472 20.72 2.67 47.38
N LEU A 473 21.29 1.95 46.41
CA LEU A 473 22.74 1.75 46.27
C LEU A 473 23.35 2.51 45.09
N GLY A 474 22.85 3.72 44.82
CA GLY A 474 23.32 4.62 43.75
C GLY A 474 22.73 4.38 42.36
N PHE A 475 22.02 3.27 42.13
CA PHE A 475 21.28 2.99 40.89
C PHE A 475 19.85 2.60 41.23
N GLY A 476 18.88 3.16 40.51
CA GLY A 476 17.47 2.96 40.83
C GLY A 476 16.56 3.96 40.12
N HIS A 477 15.29 3.95 40.50
CA HIS A 477 14.29 4.88 40.00
C HIS A 477 13.73 5.75 41.12
N GLN A 478 12.86 6.70 40.79
CA GLN A 478 12.13 7.49 41.79
C GLN A 478 11.05 6.61 42.44
N GLN A 479 10.72 6.86 43.70
CA GLN A 479 9.70 6.08 44.41
C GLN A 479 8.34 6.11 43.68
N SER A 480 8.01 7.25 43.07
CA SER A 480 6.81 7.42 42.24
C SER A 480 6.78 6.51 41.01
N TYR A 481 7.93 6.16 40.43
CA TYR A 481 8.01 5.21 39.33
C TYR A 481 7.54 3.83 39.78
N TRP A 482 8.08 3.31 40.87
CA TRP A 482 7.71 2.00 41.41
C TRP A 482 6.22 1.92 41.75
N ASN A 483 5.68 2.97 42.38
CA ASN A 483 4.28 3.00 42.81
C ASN A 483 3.27 3.29 41.70
N SER A 484 3.72 3.82 40.55
CA SER A 484 2.81 4.17 39.44
C SER A 484 2.18 2.95 38.77
N ASN A 485 2.88 1.82 38.72
CA ASN A 485 2.38 0.58 38.14
C ASN A 485 3.11 -0.62 38.75
N LYS A 486 2.34 -1.56 39.30
CA LYS A 486 2.88 -2.80 39.90
C LYS A 486 3.78 -3.61 38.96
N MET A 487 3.58 -3.47 37.64
CA MET A 487 4.40 -4.14 36.63
C MET A 487 5.75 -3.46 36.38
N ASN A 488 6.04 -2.27 36.92
CA ASN A 488 7.34 -1.63 36.68
C ASN A 488 8.48 -2.44 37.30
N LEU A 489 8.35 -2.86 38.56
CA LEU A 489 9.33 -3.70 39.24
C LEU A 489 9.66 -5.01 38.48
N PRO A 490 8.70 -5.89 38.16
CA PRO A 490 9.03 -7.16 37.52
C PRO A 490 9.55 -7.00 36.07
N ARG A 491 9.15 -5.94 35.36
CA ARG A 491 9.66 -5.63 34.02
C ARG A 491 11.10 -5.10 34.06
N GLU A 492 11.38 -4.23 35.02
CA GLU A 492 12.72 -3.70 35.26
C GLU A 492 13.65 -4.83 35.70
N ALA A 493 13.22 -5.66 36.64
CA ALA A 493 13.98 -6.83 37.08
C ALA A 493 14.29 -7.80 35.93
N TRP A 494 13.33 -8.03 35.02
CA TRP A 494 13.56 -8.83 33.81
C TRP A 494 14.62 -8.20 32.87
N ALA A 495 14.57 -6.89 32.68
CA ALA A 495 15.56 -6.17 31.88
C ALA A 495 16.96 -6.16 32.52
N GLN A 496 17.03 -6.02 33.84
CA GLN A 496 18.28 -6.12 34.60
C GLN A 496 18.83 -7.55 34.61
N PHE A 497 17.98 -8.58 34.70
CA PHE A 497 18.38 -9.99 34.54
C PHE A 497 19.05 -10.24 33.19
N GLY A 498 18.46 -9.71 32.10
CA GLY A 498 19.06 -9.77 30.77
C GLY A 498 20.42 -9.08 30.68
N ARG A 499 20.54 -7.87 31.24
CA ARG A 499 21.81 -7.13 31.36
C ARG A 499 22.88 -7.95 32.09
N ILE A 500 22.54 -8.52 33.25
CA ILE A 500 23.46 -9.32 34.08
C ILE A 500 23.95 -10.53 33.29
N LEU A 501 23.07 -11.23 32.58
CA LEU A 501 23.44 -12.39 31.76
C LEU A 501 24.21 -12.03 30.48
N TYR A 502 24.06 -10.80 29.98
CA TYR A 502 24.87 -10.28 28.87
C TYR A 502 26.30 -9.97 29.31
N ILE A 503 26.49 -9.36 30.48
CA ILE A 503 27.81 -9.14 31.07
C ILE A 503 28.44 -10.48 31.48
N ASN A 504 27.62 -11.37 32.04
CA ASN A 504 27.94 -12.72 32.47
C ASN A 504 29.08 -12.80 33.51
N ASP A 505 29.11 -11.83 34.44
CA ASP A 505 30.06 -11.82 35.56
C ASP A 505 29.61 -12.84 36.64
N PRO A 506 30.45 -13.82 37.01
CA PRO A 506 30.10 -14.84 37.99
C PRO A 506 29.68 -14.31 39.36
N GLN A 507 30.34 -13.25 39.85
CA GLN A 507 30.06 -12.67 41.17
C GLN A 507 28.69 -12.00 41.19
N VAL A 508 28.35 -11.29 40.12
CA VAL A 508 27.05 -10.61 39.98
C VAL A 508 25.92 -11.65 39.86
N ILE A 509 26.15 -12.74 39.11
CA ILE A 509 25.19 -13.84 38.97
C ILE A 509 24.97 -14.56 40.29
N GLU A 510 26.04 -14.80 41.06
CA GLU A 510 25.95 -15.42 42.39
C GLU A 510 25.15 -14.54 43.35
N MET A 511 25.44 -13.25 43.41
CA MET A 511 24.69 -12.29 44.23
C MET A 511 23.21 -12.22 43.82
N MET A 512 22.89 -12.23 42.52
CA MET A 512 21.51 -12.27 42.03
C MET A 512 20.76 -13.51 42.51
N LYS A 513 21.41 -14.69 42.44
CA LYS A 513 20.82 -15.96 42.86
C LYS A 513 20.62 -16.04 44.37
N ASP A 514 21.50 -15.44 45.16
CA ASP A 514 21.36 -15.42 46.61
C ASP A 514 20.27 -14.45 47.06
N LEU A 515 20.24 -13.24 46.50
CA LEU A 515 19.27 -12.22 46.90
C LEU A 515 17.87 -12.48 46.34
N PHE A 516 17.77 -13.02 45.13
CA PHE A 516 16.52 -13.21 44.40
C PHE A 516 16.38 -14.63 43.79
N PRO A 517 16.44 -15.70 44.61
CA PRO A 517 16.47 -17.08 44.11
C PRO A 517 15.21 -17.48 43.33
N LYS A 518 14.01 -17.11 43.80
CA LYS A 518 12.74 -17.49 43.17
C LYS A 518 12.53 -16.73 41.87
N PHE A 519 12.79 -15.41 41.87
CA PHE A 519 12.76 -14.60 40.65
C PHE A 519 13.74 -15.15 39.63
N THR A 520 14.99 -15.41 40.04
CA THR A 520 16.02 -15.96 39.15
C THR A 520 15.59 -17.29 38.53
N LEU A 521 14.97 -18.18 39.33
CA LEU A 521 14.43 -19.44 38.83
C LEU A 521 13.36 -19.24 37.75
N GLN A 522 12.40 -18.33 37.98
CA GLN A 522 11.35 -18.04 37.00
C GLN A 522 11.91 -17.35 35.75
N ALA A 523 12.83 -16.40 35.91
CA ALA A 523 13.49 -15.70 34.82
C ALA A 523 14.30 -16.66 33.92
N VAL A 524 14.99 -17.64 34.51
CA VAL A 524 15.68 -18.69 33.73
C VAL A 524 14.69 -19.55 32.94
N LYS A 525 13.53 -19.92 33.52
CA LYS A 525 12.48 -20.66 32.80
C LYS A 525 11.93 -19.85 31.63
N ALA A 526 11.68 -18.56 31.84
CA ALA A 526 11.21 -17.64 30.81
C ALA A 526 12.24 -17.49 29.68
N LEU A 527 13.51 -17.26 30.02
CA LEU A 527 14.59 -17.11 29.06
C LEU A 527 14.76 -18.36 28.19
N LYS A 528 14.74 -19.55 28.81
CA LYS A 528 14.77 -20.83 28.09
C LYS A 528 13.57 -21.02 27.17
N GLY A 529 12.40 -20.51 27.56
CA GLY A 529 11.20 -20.52 26.73
C GLY A 529 11.33 -19.64 25.49
N LEU A 530 11.93 -18.47 25.63
CA LEU A 530 12.19 -17.54 24.51
C LEU A 530 13.31 -17.96 23.58
N ALA A 531 14.31 -18.67 24.11
CA ALA A 531 15.51 -19.06 23.35
C ALA A 531 15.33 -20.38 22.57
N LYS A 532 14.11 -20.92 22.51
CA LYS A 532 13.69 -22.03 21.65
C LYS A 532 13.15 -21.47 20.35
#